data_AF-A0A317JX84-F1
#
_entry.id   AF-A0A317JX84-F1
#
_cell.length_a   1.000
_cell.length_b   1.000
_cell.length_c   1.000
_cell.angle_alpha   90.00
_cell.angle_beta   90.00
_cell.angle_gamma   90.00
#
_symmetry.space_group_name_H-M   'P 1'
#
loop_
_entity.id
_entity.type
_entity.pdbx_description
1 polymer ?
#
loop_
_entity_poly.entity_id
_entity_poly.type
_entity_poly.pdbx_seq_one_letter_code
_entity_poly.pdbx_strand_id
1 'polypeptide(L)'
;MIGVDTAKIAEQLGTAADTATAIPQLAAETGLDVDGAYAVQTALVQRRLDRGERLVGLKMGLTSRAKMAQMGVDEVIWGRLTDVMRVPDGGAVDVGEFIHPRVEPEVAFLLDRLPEPGEPLGSFTDAVRAVAPAIELIDSRYANFTFSLPDVIADNTSAAAFVVGPWSPVPDGLDNLGVLLEIDGRVAQVGSTAAILGDPRRALDEGIRLAGRHGVRLREGWLFLAGAATAAVPLRAGAHVRAVVEKLGTASLRAAS
;
A
#
# COMPACT_ATOMS: atom_id res chain seq x y z
N MET A 1 14.97 -30.68 4.36
CA MET A 1 14.78 -29.23 4.50
C MET A 1 13.68 -29.02 5.51
N ILE A 2 13.98 -28.39 6.64
CA ILE A 2 12.94 -27.91 7.55
C ILE A 2 12.25 -26.77 6.78
N GLY A 3 10.93 -26.84 6.61
CA GLY A 3 10.17 -25.83 5.87
C GLY A 3 10.29 -24.45 6.52
N VAL A 4 10.04 -23.40 5.75
CA VAL A 4 9.99 -22.01 6.23
C VAL A 4 9.00 -21.90 7.39
N ASP A 5 9.45 -21.41 8.55
CA ASP A 5 8.61 -21.18 9.73
C ASP A 5 7.89 -19.82 9.58
N THR A 6 6.72 -19.85 8.94
CA THR A 6 5.95 -18.65 8.62
C THR A 6 5.48 -17.89 9.86
N ALA A 7 5.14 -18.62 10.93
CA ALA A 7 4.66 -18.04 12.18
C ALA A 7 5.78 -17.26 12.89
N LYS A 8 6.99 -17.83 12.92
CA LYS A 8 8.17 -17.17 13.50
C LYS A 8 8.55 -15.91 12.73
N ILE A 9 8.56 -15.94 11.40
CA ILE A 9 8.88 -14.75 10.59
C ILE A 9 7.82 -13.66 10.82
N ALA A 10 6.53 -14.02 10.83
CA ALA A 10 5.44 -13.09 11.11
C ALA A 10 5.56 -12.46 12.51
N GLU A 11 5.97 -13.23 13.51
CA GLU A 11 6.25 -12.71 14.85
C GLU A 11 7.40 -11.70 14.88
N GLN A 12 8.50 -12.01 14.19
CA GLN A 12 9.66 -11.11 14.08
C GLN A 12 9.28 -9.79 13.42
N LEU A 13 8.55 -9.83 12.30
CA LEU A 13 8.06 -8.64 11.61
C LEU A 13 7.05 -7.85 12.44
N GLY A 14 6.14 -8.53 13.13
CA GLY A 14 5.19 -7.89 14.04
C GLY A 14 5.90 -7.18 15.19
N THR A 15 6.90 -7.82 15.79
CA THR A 15 7.72 -7.23 16.85
C THR A 15 8.52 -6.04 16.35
N ALA A 16 9.10 -6.13 15.15
CA ALA A 16 9.84 -5.04 14.53
C ALA A 16 8.93 -3.81 14.32
N ALA A 17 7.69 -4.02 13.87
CA ALA A 17 6.70 -2.95 13.74
C ALA A 17 6.28 -2.38 15.10
N ASP A 18 5.95 -3.23 16.08
CA ASP A 18 5.46 -2.81 17.39
C ASP A 18 6.54 -2.07 18.23
N THR A 19 7.83 -2.32 17.95
CA THR A 19 8.98 -1.73 18.66
C THR A 19 9.73 -0.68 17.87
N ALA A 20 9.24 -0.32 16.67
CA ALA A 20 9.91 0.58 15.73
C ALA A 20 11.41 0.25 15.54
N THR A 21 11.76 -1.04 15.47
CA THR A 21 13.14 -1.52 15.37
C THR A 21 13.33 -2.42 14.17
N ALA A 22 14.18 -2.00 13.22
CA ALA A 22 14.45 -2.73 12.00
C ALA A 22 15.18 -4.07 12.26
N ILE A 23 14.89 -5.07 11.43
CA ILE A 23 15.56 -6.37 11.41
C ILE A 23 16.33 -6.60 10.10
N PRO A 24 17.30 -7.52 10.04
CA PRO A 24 17.89 -7.95 8.77
C PRO A 24 16.84 -8.63 7.86
N GLN A 25 17.07 -8.59 6.54
CA GLN A 25 16.29 -9.39 5.58
C GLN A 25 16.39 -10.88 5.89
N LEU A 26 15.30 -11.60 5.72
CA LEU A 26 15.17 -13.00 6.14
C LEU A 26 15.18 -13.95 4.95
N ALA A 27 14.75 -13.50 3.76
CA ALA A 27 14.48 -14.40 2.65
C ALA A 27 15.67 -15.26 2.22
N ALA A 28 16.88 -14.68 2.14
CA ALA A 28 18.09 -15.40 1.75
C ALA A 28 18.50 -16.47 2.77
N GLU A 29 18.35 -16.19 4.07
CA GLU A 29 18.71 -17.11 5.15
C GLU A 29 17.69 -18.25 5.28
N THR A 30 16.40 -17.94 5.14
CA THR A 30 15.31 -18.90 5.35
C THR A 30 14.90 -19.65 4.08
N GLY A 31 15.37 -19.21 2.91
CA GLY A 31 14.87 -19.71 1.62
C GLY A 31 13.41 -19.31 1.33
N LEU A 32 12.99 -18.12 1.80
CA LEU A 32 11.61 -17.63 1.61
C LEU A 32 11.38 -17.28 0.14
N ASP A 33 10.40 -17.93 -0.49
CA ASP A 33 9.92 -17.59 -1.83
C ASP A 33 8.65 -16.73 -1.76
N VAL A 34 8.08 -16.40 -2.93
CA VAL A 34 6.91 -15.52 -3.04
C VAL A 34 5.66 -16.12 -2.38
N ASP A 35 5.40 -17.42 -2.57
CA ASP A 35 4.24 -18.09 -1.97
C ASP A 35 4.37 -18.17 -0.45
N GLY A 36 5.56 -18.51 0.04
CA GLY A 36 5.90 -18.46 1.46
C GLY A 36 5.78 -17.05 2.04
N ALA A 37 6.18 -16.01 1.30
CA ALA A 37 6.05 -14.62 1.72
C ALA A 37 4.59 -14.19 1.88
N TYR A 38 3.69 -14.57 0.97
CA TYR A 38 2.25 -14.31 1.16
C TYR A 38 1.65 -15.11 2.32
N ALA A 39 2.17 -16.30 2.62
CA ALA A 39 1.79 -17.05 3.82
C ALA A 39 2.25 -16.32 5.10
N VAL A 40 3.49 -15.81 5.13
CA VAL A 40 3.99 -14.95 6.22
C VAL A 40 3.14 -13.69 6.37
N GLN A 41 2.85 -12.99 5.27
CA GLN A 41 1.99 -11.80 5.28
C GLN A 41 0.62 -12.11 5.89
N THR A 42 0.06 -13.28 5.58
CA THR A 42 -1.21 -13.75 6.14
C THR A 42 -1.11 -13.99 7.64
N ALA A 43 -0.06 -14.66 8.12
CA ALA A 43 0.16 -14.84 9.55
C ALA A 43 0.40 -13.50 10.28
N LEU A 44 1.16 -12.57 9.68
CA LEU A 44 1.43 -11.24 10.21
C LEU A 44 0.14 -10.43 10.39
N VAL A 45 -0.71 -10.42 9.36
CA VAL A 45 -2.00 -9.71 9.42
C VAL A 45 -2.98 -10.41 10.36
N GLN A 46 -2.99 -11.74 10.42
CA GLN A 46 -3.85 -12.46 11.36
C GLN A 46 -3.57 -12.07 12.82
N ARG A 47 -2.29 -11.88 13.20
CA ARG A 47 -1.94 -11.37 14.54
C ARG A 47 -2.57 -10.01 14.84
N ARG A 48 -2.68 -9.12 13.85
CA ARG A 48 -3.37 -7.83 13.99
C ARG A 48 -4.88 -8.01 14.19
N LEU A 49 -5.49 -8.92 13.42
CA LEU A 49 -6.92 -9.22 13.54
C LEU A 49 -7.26 -9.88 14.89
N ASP A 50 -6.39 -10.75 15.41
CA ASP A 50 -6.56 -11.37 16.73
C ASP A 50 -6.51 -10.34 17.87
N ARG A 51 -5.89 -9.18 17.64
CA ARG A 51 -5.90 -8.01 18.55
C ARG A 51 -7.13 -7.11 18.38
N GLY A 52 -8.03 -7.43 17.45
CA GLY A 52 -9.28 -6.70 17.21
C GLY A 52 -9.25 -5.69 16.06
N GLU A 53 -8.15 -5.59 15.31
CA GLU A 53 -8.11 -4.81 14.06
C GLU A 53 -9.07 -5.41 13.02
N ARG A 54 -9.59 -4.58 12.12
CA ARG A 54 -10.46 -5.01 11.01
C ARG A 54 -9.82 -4.71 9.67
N LEU A 55 -9.90 -5.65 8.73
CA LEU A 55 -9.54 -5.39 7.34
C LEU A 55 -10.49 -4.36 6.73
N VAL A 56 -9.92 -3.32 6.15
CA VAL A 56 -10.66 -2.24 5.49
C VAL A 56 -10.27 -2.06 4.03
N GLY A 57 -9.25 -2.78 3.55
CA GLY A 57 -8.81 -2.61 2.18
C GLY A 57 -7.56 -3.35 1.79
N LEU A 58 -7.14 -3.11 0.55
CA LEU A 58 -5.87 -3.54 0.00
C LEU A 58 -5.11 -2.35 -0.58
N LYS A 59 -3.81 -2.53 -0.74
CA LYS A 59 -2.94 -1.59 -1.43
C LYS A 59 -2.05 -2.32 -2.42
N MET A 60 -1.78 -1.68 -3.54
CA MET A 60 -0.90 -2.20 -4.58
C MET A 60 0.50 -1.63 -4.44
N GLY A 61 1.50 -2.48 -4.63
CA GLY A 61 2.91 -2.09 -4.71
C GLY A 61 3.50 -2.47 -6.07
N LEU A 62 4.62 -1.83 -6.40
CA LEU A 62 5.35 -2.06 -7.66
C LEU A 62 4.51 -1.78 -8.92
N THR A 63 3.59 -0.83 -8.85
CA THR A 63 2.69 -0.46 -9.96
C THR A 63 3.34 0.42 -11.04
N SER A 64 4.64 0.70 -10.93
CA SER A 64 5.41 1.38 -11.97
C SER A 64 6.25 0.38 -12.76
N ARG A 65 6.07 0.34 -14.09
CA ARG A 65 6.87 -0.51 -14.98
C ARG A 65 8.36 -0.20 -14.91
N ALA A 66 8.72 1.08 -14.74
CA ALA A 66 10.11 1.48 -14.58
C ALA A 66 10.69 0.95 -13.26
N LYS A 67 9.94 1.04 -12.17
CA LYS A 67 10.35 0.51 -10.85
C LYS A 67 10.47 -1.02 -10.88
N MET A 68 9.52 -1.71 -11.52
CA MET A 68 9.58 -3.15 -11.76
C MET A 68 10.88 -3.54 -12.49
N ALA A 69 11.19 -2.89 -13.62
CA ALA A 69 12.41 -3.16 -14.37
C ALA A 69 13.69 -2.88 -13.57
N GLN A 70 13.72 -1.78 -12.80
CA GLN A 70 14.84 -1.44 -11.93
C GLN A 70 15.07 -2.49 -10.83
N MET A 71 13.99 -3.05 -10.29
CA MET A 71 14.03 -4.06 -9.23
C MET A 71 14.17 -5.50 -9.76
N GLY A 72 14.18 -5.68 -11.09
CA GLY A 72 14.30 -6.99 -11.72
C GLY A 72 13.08 -7.89 -11.51
N VAL A 73 11.90 -7.30 -11.38
CA VAL A 73 10.61 -7.99 -11.17
C VAL A 73 9.62 -7.60 -12.27
N ASP A 74 8.62 -8.43 -12.52
CA ASP A 74 7.65 -8.27 -13.61
C ASP A 74 6.18 -8.37 -13.17
N GLU A 75 5.93 -8.65 -11.89
CA GLU A 75 4.59 -8.73 -11.30
C GLU A 75 4.44 -7.67 -10.19
N VAL A 76 3.23 -7.13 -10.06
CA VAL A 76 2.87 -6.25 -8.95
C VAL A 76 2.69 -7.05 -7.66
N ILE A 77 2.73 -6.36 -6.52
CA ILE A 77 2.50 -6.95 -5.20
C ILE A 77 1.33 -6.27 -4.51
N TRP A 78 0.80 -6.88 -3.45
CA TRP A 78 -0.29 -6.30 -2.69
C TRP A 78 -0.11 -6.51 -1.19
N GLY A 79 -0.63 -5.55 -0.42
CA GLY A 79 -0.68 -5.58 1.04
C GLY A 79 -2.11 -5.37 1.54
N ARG A 80 -2.32 -5.70 2.81
CA ARG A 80 -3.61 -5.56 3.51
C ARG A 80 -3.60 -4.31 4.38
N LEU A 81 -4.73 -3.59 4.37
CA LEU A 81 -4.95 -2.40 5.18
C LEU A 81 -5.94 -2.70 6.31
N THR A 82 -5.63 -2.22 7.51
CA THR A 82 -6.51 -2.32 8.67
C THR A 82 -7.09 -0.97 9.06
N ASP A 83 -8.16 -0.97 9.85
CA ASP A 83 -8.79 0.25 10.36
C ASP A 83 -7.86 1.10 11.24
N VAL A 84 -6.95 0.46 11.97
CA VAL A 84 -5.94 1.13 12.81
C VAL A 84 -4.88 1.88 11.99
N MET A 85 -4.60 1.45 10.76
CA MET A 85 -3.67 2.15 9.86
C MET A 85 -4.24 3.47 9.31
N ARG A 86 -5.55 3.71 9.47
CA ARG A 86 -6.20 4.89 8.89
C ARG A 86 -5.93 6.13 9.72
N VAL A 87 -5.34 7.13 9.08
CA VAL A 87 -5.17 8.47 9.61
C VAL A 87 -6.26 9.37 9.01
N PRO A 88 -7.01 10.14 9.82
CA PRO A 88 -7.96 11.12 9.30
C PRO A 88 -7.27 12.13 8.37
N ASP A 89 -7.97 12.65 7.36
CA ASP A 89 -7.43 13.73 6.53
C ASP A 89 -7.13 14.98 7.38
N GLY A 90 -5.92 15.50 7.25
CA GLY A 90 -5.37 16.54 8.10
C GLY A 90 -5.03 16.06 9.51
N GLY A 91 -4.99 14.75 9.75
CA GLY A 91 -4.59 14.10 11.01
C GLY A 91 -3.08 14.16 11.25
N ALA A 92 -2.64 13.49 12.32
CA ALA A 92 -1.23 13.40 12.68
C ALA A 92 -0.80 11.96 12.90
N VAL A 93 0.47 11.68 12.61
CA VAL A 93 1.17 10.43 12.95
C VAL A 93 2.38 10.78 13.81
N ASP A 94 2.70 9.97 14.81
CA ASP A 94 3.96 10.10 15.55
C ASP A 94 5.06 9.38 14.77
N VAL A 95 6.07 10.11 14.32
CA VAL A 95 7.17 9.53 13.54
C VAL A 95 7.99 8.54 14.39
N GLY A 96 8.00 8.69 15.72
CA GLY A 96 8.68 7.78 16.64
C GLY A 96 8.04 6.38 16.73
N GLU A 97 6.81 6.21 16.25
CA GLU A 97 6.15 4.90 16.15
C GLU A 97 6.58 4.09 14.91
N PHE A 98 7.40 4.69 14.03
CA PHE A 98 7.86 4.09 12.79
C PHE A 98 9.39 3.97 12.76
N ILE A 99 9.90 3.08 11.92
CA ILE A 99 11.34 2.83 11.80
C ILE A 99 11.98 3.91 10.94
N HIS A 100 11.49 4.08 9.72
CA HIS A 100 12.02 5.00 8.72
C HIS A 100 10.95 5.34 7.67
N PRO A 101 9.84 5.97 8.09
CA PRO A 101 8.64 6.10 7.28
C PRO A 101 8.89 6.94 6.03
N ARG A 102 8.17 6.62 4.95
CA ARG A 102 8.13 7.37 3.71
C ARG A 102 6.69 7.56 3.27
N VAL A 103 6.44 8.63 2.53
CA VAL A 103 5.11 8.97 2.00
C VAL A 103 5.10 8.93 0.47
N GLU A 104 4.01 8.41 -0.09
CA GLU A 104 3.73 8.33 -1.51
C GLU A 104 2.31 8.88 -1.80
N PRO A 105 2.11 9.73 -2.83
CA PRO A 105 0.79 10.14 -3.26
C PRO A 105 0.14 9.03 -4.10
N GLU A 106 -1.12 8.77 -3.80
CA GLU A 106 -1.90 7.62 -4.29
C GLU A 106 -3.27 8.06 -4.80
N VAL A 107 -3.94 7.16 -5.53
CA VAL A 107 -5.38 7.25 -5.79
C VAL A 107 -6.05 6.09 -5.09
N ALA A 108 -7.06 6.40 -4.27
CA ALA A 108 -7.89 5.42 -3.60
C ALA A 108 -9.20 5.18 -4.36
N PHE A 109 -9.65 3.93 -4.41
CA PHE A 109 -10.97 3.54 -4.89
C PHE A 109 -11.81 3.04 -3.73
N LEU A 110 -13.08 3.46 -3.66
CA LEU A 110 -14.08 2.88 -2.77
C LEU A 110 -14.80 1.78 -3.54
N LEU A 111 -14.63 0.54 -3.11
CA LEU A 111 -15.15 -0.62 -3.83
C LEU A 111 -16.65 -0.78 -3.59
N ASP A 112 -17.35 -1.20 -4.65
CA ASP A 112 -18.77 -1.51 -4.67
C ASP A 112 -18.97 -2.99 -5.04
N ARG A 113 -19.69 -3.27 -6.13
CA ARG A 113 -19.94 -4.64 -6.59
C ARG A 113 -18.70 -5.26 -7.23
N LEU A 114 -18.13 -6.25 -6.56
CA LEU A 114 -17.00 -7.02 -7.08
C LEU A 114 -17.47 -8.33 -7.74
N PRO A 115 -16.70 -8.88 -8.71
CA PRO A 115 -17.06 -10.12 -9.39
C PRO A 115 -16.98 -11.33 -8.45
N GLU A 116 -17.95 -12.22 -8.55
CA GLU A 116 -17.96 -13.51 -7.84
C GLU A 116 -17.00 -14.52 -8.50
N PRO A 117 -16.57 -15.60 -7.80
CA PRO A 117 -15.73 -16.63 -8.40
C PRO A 117 -16.34 -17.20 -9.69
N GLY A 118 -15.61 -17.10 -10.79
CA GLY A 118 -16.04 -17.57 -12.10
C GLY A 118 -16.80 -16.54 -12.95
N GLU A 119 -17.13 -15.37 -12.39
CA GLU A 119 -17.61 -14.25 -13.18
C GLU A 119 -16.43 -13.56 -13.90
N PRO A 120 -16.62 -13.09 -15.15
CA PRO A 120 -15.65 -12.23 -15.80
C PRO A 120 -15.53 -10.91 -15.03
N LEU A 121 -14.36 -10.27 -15.12
CA LEU A 121 -14.19 -8.91 -14.61
C LEU A 121 -15.21 -7.99 -15.31
N GLY A 122 -16.04 -7.31 -14.52
CA GLY A 122 -17.02 -6.34 -15.00
C GLY A 122 -16.38 -4.99 -15.38
N SER A 123 -17.21 -3.98 -15.65
CA SER A 123 -16.69 -2.62 -15.84
C SER A 123 -16.10 -2.09 -14.54
N PHE A 124 -15.02 -1.31 -14.63
CA PHE A 124 -14.47 -0.57 -13.50
C PHE A 124 -15.53 0.23 -12.73
N THR A 125 -16.48 0.83 -13.45
CA THR A 125 -17.56 1.63 -12.87
C THR A 125 -18.56 0.83 -12.05
N ASP A 126 -18.67 -0.48 -12.29
CA ASP A 126 -19.54 -1.35 -11.48
C ASP A 126 -18.86 -1.71 -10.16
N ALA A 127 -17.53 -1.84 -10.19
CA ALA A 127 -16.71 -2.22 -9.05
C ALA A 127 -16.28 -1.05 -8.17
N VAL A 128 -16.35 0.19 -8.65
CA VAL A 128 -15.86 1.38 -7.93
C VAL A 128 -16.95 2.43 -7.80
N ARG A 129 -17.36 2.69 -6.56
CA ARG A 129 -18.37 3.69 -6.19
C ARG A 129 -17.84 5.12 -6.29
N ALA A 130 -16.59 5.33 -5.86
CA ALA A 130 -15.97 6.65 -5.77
C ALA A 130 -14.43 6.54 -5.79
N VAL A 131 -13.77 7.64 -6.11
CA VAL A 131 -12.32 7.78 -6.08
C VAL A 131 -11.89 8.95 -5.19
N ALA A 132 -10.69 8.90 -4.64
CA ALA A 132 -10.16 9.95 -3.78
C ALA A 132 -8.64 10.10 -3.95
N PRO A 133 -8.08 11.29 -3.68
CA PRO A 133 -6.66 11.44 -3.46
C PRO A 133 -6.29 10.74 -2.15
N ALA A 134 -5.12 10.12 -2.08
CA ALA A 134 -4.64 9.44 -0.90
C ALA A 134 -3.15 9.69 -0.66
N ILE A 135 -2.72 9.45 0.57
CA ILE A 135 -1.32 9.33 0.95
C ILE A 135 -1.15 7.94 1.54
N GLU A 136 -0.25 7.15 0.97
CA GLU A 136 0.26 5.96 1.65
C GLU A 136 1.52 6.35 2.44
N LEU A 137 1.58 5.92 3.70
CA LEU A 137 2.79 5.92 4.50
C LEU A 137 3.30 4.47 4.54
N ILE A 138 4.46 4.27 3.93
CA ILE A 138 5.18 3.00 3.94
C ILE A 138 6.31 3.05 4.95
N ASP A 139 6.52 1.94 5.65
CA ASP A 139 7.60 1.79 6.61
C ASP A 139 8.12 0.35 6.56
N SER A 140 9.36 0.15 6.11
CA SER A 140 9.93 -1.18 5.99
C SER A 140 10.36 -1.68 7.36
N ARG A 141 10.04 -2.93 7.70
CA ARG A 141 10.59 -3.54 8.92
C ARG A 141 12.02 -4.05 8.74
N TYR A 142 12.55 -4.02 7.52
CA TYR A 142 13.93 -4.39 7.22
C TYR A 142 14.89 -3.20 7.22
N ALA A 143 16.10 -3.42 7.70
CA ALA A 143 17.16 -2.42 7.72
C ALA A 143 17.58 -1.97 6.31
N ASN A 144 18.05 -0.72 6.21
CA ASN A 144 18.70 -0.14 5.01
C ASN A 144 17.83 -0.04 3.74
N PHE A 145 16.53 -0.34 3.79
CA PHE A 145 15.65 -0.32 2.60
C PHE A 145 16.20 -1.14 1.42
N THR A 146 16.96 -2.21 1.69
CA THR A 146 17.39 -3.11 0.63
C THR A 146 16.18 -3.84 0.06
N PHE A 147 16.12 -3.96 -1.26
CA PHE A 147 15.00 -4.62 -1.92
C PHE A 147 15.21 -6.13 -1.98
N SER A 148 14.20 -6.87 -1.57
CA SER A 148 14.05 -8.31 -1.79
C SER A 148 12.55 -8.57 -1.91
N LEU A 149 12.11 -9.13 -3.03
CA LEU A 149 10.69 -9.30 -3.32
C LEU A 149 9.96 -10.14 -2.24
N PRO A 150 10.47 -11.32 -1.82
CA PRO A 150 9.83 -12.11 -0.77
C PRO A 150 9.79 -11.37 0.57
N ASP A 151 10.86 -10.67 0.94
CA ASP A 151 10.90 -9.88 2.18
C ASP A 151 9.83 -8.79 2.16
N VAL A 152 9.76 -7.97 1.10
CA VAL A 152 8.76 -6.91 0.98
C VAL A 152 7.34 -7.46 1.03
N ILE A 153 7.05 -8.58 0.36
CA ILE A 153 5.72 -9.22 0.41
C ILE A 153 5.39 -9.69 1.83
N ALA A 154 6.33 -10.40 2.48
CA ALA A 154 6.19 -10.91 3.83
C ALA A 154 5.90 -9.79 4.83
N ASP A 155 6.55 -8.65 4.64
CA ASP A 155 6.37 -7.44 5.41
C ASP A 155 5.11 -6.64 5.04
N ASN A 156 4.05 -7.31 4.59
CA ASN A 156 2.80 -6.67 4.17
C ASN A 156 3.02 -5.50 3.19
N THR A 157 4.02 -5.63 2.31
CA THR A 157 4.44 -4.62 1.33
C THR A 157 4.78 -3.28 1.98
N SER A 158 5.34 -3.32 3.19
CA SER A 158 5.70 -2.17 4.01
C SER A 158 4.53 -1.24 4.34
N ALA A 159 3.27 -1.72 4.27
CA ALA A 159 2.11 -0.94 4.70
C ALA A 159 2.28 -0.53 6.18
N ALA A 160 2.00 0.73 6.48
CA ALA A 160 2.13 1.25 7.85
C ALA A 160 0.98 2.19 8.24
N ALA A 161 0.69 3.20 7.42
CA ALA A 161 -0.48 4.05 7.61
C ALA A 161 -0.99 4.61 6.28
N PHE A 162 -2.21 5.14 6.26
CA PHE A 162 -2.74 5.80 5.07
C PHE A 162 -3.75 6.91 5.40
N VAL A 163 -3.85 7.88 4.51
CA VAL A 163 -4.87 8.94 4.52
C VAL A 163 -5.66 8.85 3.23
N VAL A 164 -6.98 9.03 3.34
CA VAL A 164 -7.85 9.23 2.18
C VAL A 164 -8.54 10.58 2.32
N GLY A 165 -8.41 11.41 1.29
CA GLY A 165 -9.10 12.70 1.19
C GLY A 165 -10.59 12.53 0.85
N PRO A 166 -11.25 13.58 0.33
CA PRO A 166 -12.66 13.52 0.01
C PRO A 166 -12.93 12.57 -1.17
N TRP A 167 -13.95 11.72 -1.00
CA TRP A 167 -14.46 10.88 -2.08
C TRP A 167 -15.20 11.71 -3.13
N SER A 168 -14.93 11.41 -4.39
CA SER A 168 -15.54 12.05 -5.56
C SER A 168 -16.01 11.01 -6.57
N PRO A 169 -16.98 11.33 -7.45
CA PRO A 169 -17.28 10.50 -8.61
C PRO A 169 -16.03 10.25 -9.46
N VAL A 170 -16.00 9.14 -10.19
CA VAL A 170 -14.91 8.83 -11.13
C VAL A 170 -14.86 9.92 -12.22
N PRO A 171 -13.76 10.71 -12.31
CA PRO A 171 -13.67 11.76 -13.32
C PRO A 171 -13.26 11.21 -14.68
N ASP A 172 -13.57 11.96 -15.74
CA ASP A 172 -12.96 11.75 -17.04
C ASP A 172 -11.44 12.00 -16.99
N GLY A 173 -10.69 11.14 -17.65
CA GLY A 173 -9.23 11.24 -17.75
C GLY A 173 -8.49 10.74 -16.51
N LEU A 174 -9.12 9.92 -15.65
CA LEU A 174 -8.48 9.29 -14.47
C LEU A 174 -7.14 8.61 -14.80
N ASP A 175 -6.94 8.17 -16.03
CA ASP A 175 -5.72 7.55 -16.55
C ASP A 175 -4.53 8.50 -16.66
N ASN A 176 -4.71 9.83 -16.62
CA ASN A 176 -3.60 10.77 -16.74
C ASN A 176 -3.84 12.12 -16.03
N LEU A 177 -4.28 12.07 -14.77
CA LEU A 177 -4.44 13.25 -13.91
C LEU A 177 -3.09 13.66 -13.32
N GLY A 178 -2.82 14.97 -13.25
CA GLY A 178 -1.63 15.48 -12.59
C GLY A 178 -1.60 15.15 -11.09
N VAL A 179 -0.42 14.79 -10.56
CA VAL A 179 -0.22 14.47 -9.14
C VAL A 179 0.94 15.28 -8.57
N LEU A 180 0.74 15.87 -7.40
CA LEU A 180 1.78 16.56 -6.63
C LEU A 180 1.88 15.96 -5.23
N LEU A 181 3.11 15.77 -4.75
CA LEU A 181 3.39 15.60 -3.34
C LEU A 181 4.09 16.86 -2.83
N GLU A 182 3.48 17.53 -1.87
CA GLU A 182 4.01 18.72 -1.23
C GLU A 182 4.45 18.38 0.20
N ILE A 183 5.64 18.86 0.58
CA ILE A 183 6.17 18.79 1.94
C ILE A 183 6.50 20.22 2.37
N ASP A 184 5.86 20.67 3.46
CA ASP A 184 6.01 22.01 4.03
C ASP A 184 5.74 23.14 3.01
N GLY A 185 4.72 22.95 2.19
CA GLY A 185 4.32 23.90 1.15
C GLY A 185 5.25 23.95 -0.06
N ARG A 186 6.19 23.01 -0.19
CA ARG A 186 7.08 22.89 -1.35
C ARG A 186 6.79 21.59 -2.10
N VAL A 187 6.75 21.66 -3.43
CA VAL A 187 6.61 20.48 -4.28
C VAL A 187 7.85 19.61 -4.14
N ALA A 188 7.68 18.42 -3.55
CA ALA A 188 8.72 17.41 -3.38
C ALA A 188 8.73 16.40 -4.53
N GLN A 189 7.55 16.08 -5.08
CA GLN A 189 7.40 15.21 -6.25
C GLN A 189 6.29 15.72 -7.18
N VAL A 190 6.44 15.40 -8.47
CA VAL A 190 5.45 15.63 -9.52
C VAL A 190 5.28 14.34 -10.30
N GLY A 191 4.05 13.98 -10.62
CA GLY A 191 3.75 12.78 -11.41
C GLY A 191 2.39 12.86 -12.09
N SER A 192 1.94 11.70 -12.54
CA SER A 192 0.62 11.51 -13.13
C SER A 192 0.08 10.15 -12.70
N THR A 193 -1.24 10.01 -12.62
CA THR A 193 -1.90 8.71 -12.41
C THR A 193 -1.54 7.70 -13.51
N ALA A 194 -1.10 8.15 -14.69
CA ALA A 194 -0.57 7.29 -15.75
C ALA A 194 0.67 6.49 -15.32
N ALA A 195 1.40 6.95 -14.30
CA ALA A 195 2.54 6.22 -13.76
C ALA A 195 2.13 4.87 -13.12
N ILE A 196 0.85 4.74 -12.75
CA ILE A 196 0.25 3.55 -12.15
C ILE A 196 -0.20 2.62 -13.29
N LEU A 197 0.68 1.71 -13.72
CA LEU A 197 0.44 0.71 -14.76
C LEU A 197 -0.04 1.27 -16.13
N GLY A 198 0.17 2.55 -16.39
CA GLY A 198 -0.37 3.27 -17.55
C GLY A 198 -1.83 3.73 -17.37
N ASP A 199 -2.54 3.18 -16.39
CA ASP A 199 -3.92 3.50 -16.04
C ASP A 199 -4.21 2.87 -14.65
N PRO A 200 -4.57 3.66 -13.62
CA PRO A 200 -4.76 3.15 -12.27
C PRO A 200 -5.92 2.14 -12.17
N ARG A 201 -6.85 2.12 -13.13
CA ARG A 201 -7.94 1.12 -13.18
C ARG A 201 -7.38 -0.30 -13.33
N ARG A 202 -6.27 -0.47 -14.07
CA ARG A 202 -5.60 -1.77 -14.24
C ARG A 202 -5.06 -2.31 -12.92
N ALA A 203 -4.73 -1.44 -11.96
CA ALA A 203 -4.26 -1.88 -10.66
C ALA A 203 -5.36 -2.67 -9.91
N LEU A 204 -6.63 -2.30 -10.08
CA LEU A 204 -7.76 -3.03 -9.50
C LEU A 204 -7.88 -4.43 -10.09
N ASP A 205 -7.78 -4.56 -11.42
CA ASP A 205 -7.85 -5.86 -12.11
C ASP A 205 -6.72 -6.78 -11.64
N GLU A 206 -5.48 -6.25 -11.57
CA GLU A 206 -4.33 -6.99 -11.04
C GLU A 206 -4.51 -7.35 -9.56
N GLY A 207 -5.04 -6.43 -8.75
CA GLY A 207 -5.34 -6.67 -7.35
C GLY A 207 -6.34 -7.80 -7.15
N ILE A 208 -7.45 -7.81 -7.91
CA ILE A 208 -8.46 -8.89 -7.88
C ILE A 208 -7.83 -10.22 -8.27
N ARG A 209 -7.07 -10.24 -9.37
CA ARG A 209 -6.40 -11.46 -9.88
C ARG A 209 -5.39 -12.02 -8.87
N LEU A 210 -4.50 -11.17 -8.36
CA LEU A 210 -3.39 -11.58 -7.49
C LEU A 210 -3.86 -11.95 -6.09
N ALA A 211 -4.69 -11.11 -5.47
CA ALA A 211 -5.26 -11.42 -4.17
C ALA A 211 -6.05 -12.75 -4.24
N GLY A 212 -6.81 -12.96 -5.32
CA GLY A 212 -7.56 -14.18 -5.57
C GLY A 212 -6.70 -15.44 -5.65
N ARG A 213 -5.50 -15.37 -6.26
CA ARG A 213 -4.53 -16.49 -6.29
C ARG A 213 -4.08 -16.94 -4.90
N HIS A 214 -4.08 -16.02 -3.93
CA HIS A 214 -3.71 -16.28 -2.54
C HIS A 214 -4.93 -16.36 -1.61
N GLY A 215 -6.12 -16.63 -2.15
CA GLY A 215 -7.34 -16.87 -1.38
C GLY A 215 -7.96 -15.62 -0.75
N VAL A 216 -7.51 -14.42 -1.12
CA VAL A 216 -8.07 -13.15 -0.64
C VAL A 216 -9.07 -12.61 -1.65
N ARG A 217 -10.26 -12.28 -1.17
CA ARG A 217 -11.27 -11.57 -1.96
C ARG A 217 -11.45 -10.17 -1.43
N LEU A 218 -11.45 -9.21 -2.35
CA LEU A 218 -11.86 -7.83 -2.08
C LEU A 218 -13.36 -7.84 -1.76
N ARG A 219 -13.83 -6.84 -1.00
CA ARG A 219 -15.21 -6.76 -0.52
C ARG A 219 -15.83 -5.40 -0.83
N GLU A 220 -17.15 -5.36 -0.97
CA GLU A 220 -17.89 -4.10 -1.01
C GLU A 220 -17.55 -3.25 0.23
N GLY A 221 -17.38 -1.93 0.02
CA GLY A 221 -17.08 -0.97 1.07
C GLY A 221 -15.62 -0.96 1.52
N TRP A 222 -14.78 -1.87 1.01
CA TRP A 222 -13.33 -1.75 1.17
C TRP A 222 -12.79 -0.59 0.36
N LEU A 223 -11.68 -0.03 0.85
CA LEU A 223 -10.85 0.88 0.08
C LEU A 223 -9.74 0.11 -0.65
N PHE A 224 -9.30 0.64 -1.78
CA PHE A 224 -8.23 0.07 -2.58
C PHE A 224 -7.25 1.17 -2.98
N LEU A 225 -6.01 1.08 -2.54
CA LEU A 225 -4.95 2.01 -2.93
C LEU A 225 -4.29 1.48 -4.21
N ALA A 226 -4.43 2.23 -5.32
CA ALA A 226 -4.05 1.78 -6.65
C ALA A 226 -2.54 1.73 -6.89
N GLY A 227 -1.73 2.27 -5.98
CA GLY A 227 -0.28 2.36 -6.04
C GLY A 227 0.21 3.79 -6.30
N ALA A 228 1.48 4.02 -5.97
CA ALA A 228 2.08 5.34 -6.00
C ALA A 228 2.25 5.93 -7.41
N ALA A 229 1.89 7.21 -7.56
CA ALA A 229 2.10 7.97 -8.79
C ALA A 229 3.51 8.59 -8.90
N THR A 230 4.27 8.63 -7.79
CA THR A 230 5.62 9.20 -7.72
C THR A 230 6.55 8.32 -6.88
N ALA A 231 7.83 8.69 -6.78
CA ALA A 231 8.73 8.08 -5.81
C ALA A 231 8.35 8.45 -4.36
N ALA A 232 8.58 7.53 -3.42
CA ALA A 232 8.45 7.78 -1.99
C ALA A 232 9.44 8.81 -1.48
N VAL A 233 8.97 9.69 -0.60
CA VAL A 233 9.81 10.69 0.08
C VAL A 233 9.89 10.37 1.57
N PRO A 234 11.08 10.35 2.20
CA PRO A 234 11.21 10.18 3.65
C PRO A 234 10.36 11.18 4.44
N LEU A 235 9.63 10.68 5.43
CA LEU A 235 8.84 11.50 6.34
C LEU A 235 9.68 11.86 7.55
N ARG A 236 9.88 13.17 7.75
CA ARG A 236 10.60 13.71 8.92
C ARG A 236 9.62 14.22 9.97
N ALA A 237 10.02 14.16 11.24
CA ALA A 237 9.28 14.80 12.32
C ALA A 237 9.04 16.30 12.02
N GLY A 238 7.86 16.78 12.38
CA GLY A 238 7.40 18.15 12.16
C GLY A 238 7.01 18.50 10.72
N ALA A 239 7.06 17.55 9.78
CA ALA A 239 6.65 17.81 8.40
C ALA A 239 5.13 17.92 8.26
N HIS A 240 4.69 18.79 7.34
CA HIS A 240 3.32 18.78 6.82
C HIS A 240 3.32 18.23 5.39
N VAL A 241 2.60 17.15 5.16
CA VAL A 241 2.51 16.47 3.86
C VAL A 241 1.14 16.71 3.26
N ARG A 242 1.11 17.04 1.96
CA ARG A 242 -0.12 17.19 1.19
C ARG A 242 0.04 16.52 -0.17
N ALA A 243 -0.84 15.58 -0.48
CA ALA A 243 -0.97 15.03 -1.82
C ALA A 243 -2.10 15.75 -2.56
N VAL A 244 -1.83 16.17 -3.79
CA VAL A 244 -2.80 16.78 -4.69
C VAL A 244 -2.97 15.87 -5.90
N VAL A 245 -4.20 15.51 -6.22
CA VAL A 245 -4.52 14.84 -7.47
C VAL A 245 -5.51 15.72 -8.22
N GLU A 246 -5.16 16.07 -9.45
CA GLU A 246 -5.97 16.92 -10.32
C GLU A 246 -7.40 16.38 -10.38
N LYS A 247 -8.40 17.27 -10.28
CA LYS A 247 -9.85 16.96 -10.21
C LYS A 247 -10.33 16.19 -8.97
N LEU A 248 -9.45 15.49 -8.23
CA LEU A 248 -9.85 14.71 -7.04
C LEU A 248 -9.66 15.46 -5.73
N GLY A 249 -8.89 16.56 -5.74
CA GLY A 249 -8.65 17.37 -4.55
C GLY A 249 -7.40 16.93 -3.82
N THR A 250 -7.43 16.94 -2.48
CA THR A 250 -6.24 16.69 -1.66
C THR A 250 -6.45 15.76 -0.49
N ALA A 251 -5.37 15.11 -0.08
CA ALA A 251 -5.22 14.42 1.21
C ALA A 251 -4.00 15.01 1.94
N SER A 252 -4.04 15.05 3.28
CA SER A 252 -2.98 15.67 4.08
C SER A 252 -2.73 14.96 5.41
N LEU A 253 -1.50 15.03 5.91
CA LEU A 253 -1.13 14.61 7.27
C LEU A 253 -0.03 15.49 7.86
N ARG A 254 0.08 15.46 9.19
CA ARG A 254 1.16 16.04 9.96
C ARG A 254 2.02 14.94 10.59
N ALA A 255 3.33 15.07 10.48
CA ALA A 255 4.28 14.27 11.24
C ALA A 255 4.53 14.93 12.60
N ALA A 256 3.97 14.37 13.66
CA ALA A 256 4.33 14.71 15.04
C ALA A 256 5.74 14.22 15.38
N SER A 257 6.27 14.72 16.50
CA SER A 257 7.60 14.40 17.02
C SER A 257 7.51 13.38 18.12
#